data_AF-A0A2V6CV44-F1
#
_entry.id   AF-A0A2V6CV44-F1
#
_cell.length_a   1.000
_cell.length_b   1.000
_cell.length_c   1.000
_cell.angle_alpha   90.00
_cell.angle_beta   90.00
_cell.angle_gamma   90.00
#
_symmetry.space_group_name_H-M   'P 1'
#
loop_
_entity.id
_entity.type
_entity.pdbx_description
1 polymer ?
#
loop_
_entity_poly.entity_id
_entity_poly.type
_entity_poly.pdbx_seq_one_letter_code
_entity_poly.pdbx_strand_id
1 'polypeptide(L)'
;IYVVEGSATLVTGGKAIDTKEIAPNEFRGSKIEGGQEHHIAKGDAIIIPNGLPHQFTAVSGELHYFVCKPTALAEQRLTLR
;
A
#
# COMPACT_ATOMS: atom_id res chain seq x y z
N ILE A 1 -3.86 0.43 -5.69
CA ILE A 1 -2.72 1.09 -6.35
C ILE A 1 -2.85 0.83 -7.83
N TYR A 2 -2.63 1.84 -8.67
CA TYR A 2 -2.47 1.68 -10.12
C TYR A 2 -1.15 2.35 -10.54
N VAL A 3 -0.24 1.58 -11.13
CA VAL A 3 1.08 2.07 -11.54
C VAL A 3 0.96 2.73 -12.91
N VAL A 4 1.27 4.03 -12.97
CA VAL A 4 1.20 4.84 -14.18
C VAL A 4 2.53 4.80 -14.93
N GLU A 5 3.64 4.83 -14.19
CA GLU A 5 5.00 4.82 -14.72
C GLU A 5 6.01 4.32 -13.68
N GLY A 6 7.14 3.79 -14.14
CA GLY A 6 8.20 3.24 -13.30
C GLY A 6 7.99 1.78 -12.90
N SER A 7 8.90 1.28 -12.05
CA SER A 7 8.84 -0.04 -11.45
C SER A 7 9.45 -0.06 -10.05
N ALA A 8 9.01 -1.01 -9.24
CA ALA A 8 9.49 -1.23 -7.88
C ALA A 8 9.25 -2.68 -7.44
N THR A 9 9.80 -3.02 -6.28
CA THR A 9 9.31 -4.14 -5.49
C THR A 9 8.27 -3.62 -4.49
N LEU A 10 7.07 -4.18 -4.52
CA LEU A 10 6.05 -3.96 -3.50
C LEU A 10 6.14 -5.10 -2.48
N VAL A 11 6.46 -4.77 -1.24
CA VAL A 11 6.40 -5.69 -0.11
C VAL A 11 5.02 -5.58 0.54
N THR A 12 4.34 -6.72 0.77
CA THR A 12 3.04 -6.78 1.47
C THR A 12 3.05 -7.78 2.62
N GLY A 13 2.28 -7.49 3.67
CA GLY A 13 2.15 -8.36 4.83
C GLY A 13 3.33 -8.26 5.78
N GLY A 14 3.65 -9.35 6.49
CA GLY A 14 4.72 -9.37 7.47
C GLY A 14 4.45 -8.46 8.68
N LYS A 15 5.54 -8.03 9.34
CA LYS A 15 5.49 -7.16 10.52
C LYS A 15 6.09 -5.79 10.20
N ALA A 16 5.29 -4.74 10.39
CA ALA A 16 5.78 -3.36 10.34
C ALA A 16 6.53 -3.03 11.65
N ILE A 17 7.77 -2.57 11.51
CA ILE A 17 8.69 -2.28 12.62
C ILE A 17 8.62 -0.78 12.98
N ASP A 18 8.76 -0.48 14.27
CA ASP A 18 8.71 0.88 14.84
C ASP A 18 7.46 1.68 14.43
N THR A 19 6.34 0.99 14.30
CA THR A 19 5.08 1.57 13.82
C THR A 19 4.56 2.64 14.79
N LYS A 20 4.24 3.82 14.26
CA LYS A 20 3.61 4.93 14.97
C LYS A 20 2.38 5.41 14.20
N GLU A 21 1.33 5.77 14.92
CA GLU A 21 0.20 6.47 14.33
C GLU A 21 0.60 7.93 14.07
N ILE A 22 0.42 8.40 12.84
CA ILE A 22 0.76 9.76 12.41
C ILE A 22 -0.47 10.63 12.09
N ALA A 23 -1.62 9.97 11.87
CA ALA A 23 -2.94 10.56 11.75
C ALA A 23 -3.98 9.47 12.08
N PRO A 24 -5.26 9.78 12.31
CA PRO A 24 -6.27 8.78 12.63
C PRO A 24 -6.31 7.64 11.60
N ASN A 25 -6.00 6.42 12.03
CA ASN A 25 -5.90 5.22 11.18
C ASN A 25 -4.78 5.26 10.12
N GLU A 26 -3.81 6.16 10.26
CA GLU A 26 -2.61 6.22 9.41
C GLU A 26 -1.38 5.86 10.23
N PHE A 27 -0.82 4.69 9.95
CA PHE A 27 0.35 4.18 10.62
C PHE A 27 1.57 4.22 9.70
N ARG A 28 2.74 4.59 10.25
CA ARG A 28 4.02 4.55 9.55
C ARG A 28 5.06 3.85 10.40
N GLY A 29 5.76 2.89 9.79
CA GLY A 29 6.89 2.18 10.37
C GLY A 29 8.19 2.46 9.62
N SER A 30 9.30 1.91 10.12
CA SER A 30 10.64 2.05 9.52
C SER A 30 10.88 1.06 8.37
N LYS A 31 10.35 -0.16 8.48
CA LYS A 31 10.43 -1.23 7.47
C LYS A 31 9.40 -2.33 7.71
N ILE A 32 9.29 -3.28 6.77
CA ILE A 32 8.57 -4.54 6.91
C ILE A 32 9.54 -5.73 7.02
N GLU A 33 9.33 -6.63 7.97
CA GLU A 33 10.04 -7.90 8.09
C GLU A 33 9.12 -9.09 7.78
N GLY A 34 9.61 -10.08 7.02
CA GLY A 34 8.86 -11.28 6.65
C GLY A 34 7.68 -11.04 5.70
N GLY A 35 7.71 -9.93 4.95
CA GLY A 35 6.71 -9.63 3.93
C GLY A 35 6.94 -10.41 2.63
N GLN A 36 5.89 -10.52 1.82
CA GLN A 36 5.97 -11.08 0.47
C GLN A 36 6.35 -9.99 -0.53
N GLU A 37 7.31 -10.28 -1.39
CA GLU A 37 7.76 -9.39 -2.46
C GLU A 37 6.98 -9.61 -3.76
N HIS A 38 6.59 -8.51 -4.41
CA HIS A 38 5.94 -8.48 -5.71
C HIS A 38 6.66 -7.49 -6.60
N HIS A 39 7.13 -7.91 -7.77
CA HIS A 39 7.62 -6.94 -8.75
C HIS A 39 6.43 -6.27 -9.42
N ILE A 40 6.42 -4.94 -9.45
CA ILE A 40 5.34 -4.14 -10.05
C ILE A 40 5.90 -3.16 -11.08
N ALA A 41 5.12 -2.93 -12.13
CA ALA A 41 5.45 -2.03 -13.23
C ALA A 41 4.21 -1.33 -13.80
N LYS A 42 4.44 -0.41 -14.73
CA LYS A 42 3.38 0.31 -15.45
C LYS A 42 2.24 -0.61 -15.91
N GLY A 43 1.02 -0.22 -15.57
CA GLY A 43 -0.21 -0.94 -15.92
C GLY A 43 -0.71 -1.87 -14.82
N ASP A 44 0.10 -2.21 -13.82
CA ASP A 44 -0.33 -3.08 -12.73
C ASP A 44 -1.37 -2.41 -11.84
N ALA A 45 -2.42 -3.16 -11.52
CA ALA A 45 -3.44 -2.80 -10.55
C ALA A 45 -3.35 -3.73 -9.34
N ILE A 46 -3.07 -3.16 -8.17
CA ILE A 46 -2.90 -3.90 -6.92
C ILE A 46 -3.95 -3.48 -5.91
N ILE A 47 -4.63 -4.46 -5.31
CA ILE A 47 -5.53 -4.27 -4.16
C ILE A 47 -4.78 -4.68 -2.90
N ILE A 48 -4.69 -3.77 -1.94
CA ILE A 48 -4.10 -4.05 -0.62
C ILE A 48 -5.26 -4.07 0.39
N PRO A 49 -5.54 -5.21 1.04
CA PRO A 49 -6.55 -5.30 2.09
C PRO A 49 -6.31 -4.32 3.24
N ASN A 50 -7.40 -3.92 3.92
CA ASN A 50 -7.32 -3.08 5.11
C ASN A 50 -6.45 -3.77 6.18
N GLY A 51 -5.62 -2.99 6.88
CA GLY A 51 -4.73 -3.46 7.93
C GLY A 51 -3.48 -4.21 7.45
N LEU A 52 -3.31 -4.45 6.13
CA LEU A 52 -2.13 -5.13 5.60
C LEU A 52 -0.97 -4.14 5.41
N PRO A 53 0.17 -4.30 6.12
CA PRO A 53 1.35 -3.48 5.91
C PRO A 53 1.85 -3.58 4.48
N HIS A 54 2.32 -2.47 3.92
CA HIS A 54 2.92 -2.45 2.60
C HIS A 54 4.01 -1.38 2.47
N GLN A 55 5.00 -1.66 1.63
CA GLN A 55 6.17 -0.82 1.41
C GLN A 55 6.68 -0.97 -0.03
N PHE A 56 6.99 0.14 -0.70
CA PHE A 56 7.78 0.09 -1.94
C PHE A 56 9.26 0.05 -1.60
N THR A 57 9.99 -0.87 -2.22
CA THR A 57 11.44 -1.03 -2.13
C THR A 57 12.02 -1.16 -3.55
N ALA A 58 13.35 -1.07 -3.67
CA ALA A 58 14.06 -1.23 -4.96
C ALA A 58 13.44 -0.41 -6.11
N VAL A 59 13.05 0.84 -5.83
CA VAL A 59 12.43 1.72 -6.82
C VAL A 59 13.46 2.07 -7.89
N SER A 60 13.14 1.81 -9.15
CA SER A 60 14.00 2.15 -10.29
C SER A 60 13.63 3.53 -10.83
N GLY A 61 14.39 4.56 -10.45
CA GLY A 61 14.08 5.94 -10.81
C GLY A 61 12.88 6.48 -10.04
N GLU A 62 11.86 6.95 -10.77
CA GLU A 62 10.61 7.43 -10.17
C GLU A 62 9.49 6.39 -10.32
N LEU A 63 8.65 6.27 -9.29
CA LEU A 63 7.42 5.45 -9.33
C LEU A 63 6.20 6.36 -9.26
N HIS A 64 5.45 6.45 -10.35
CA HIS A 64 4.24 7.26 -10.44
C HIS A 64 3.04 6.34 -10.31
N TYR A 65 2.19 6.58 -9.31
CA TYR A 65 1.05 5.72 -9.03
C TYR A 65 -0.13 6.51 -8.46
N PHE A 66 -1.33 5.99 -8.71
CA PHE A 66 -2.54 6.42 -8.01
C PHE A 66 -2.89 5.42 -6.90
N VAL A 67 -3.41 5.94 -5.79
CA VAL A 67 -4.02 5.12 -4.74
C VAL A 67 -5.40 5.65 -4.41
N CYS A 68 -6.37 4.74 -4.31
CA CYS A 68 -7.64 5.00 -3.67
C CYS A 68 -7.60 4.33 -2.31
N LYS A 69 -7.81 5.12 -1.25
CA LYS A 69 -7.92 4.63 0.13
C LYS A 69 -9.37 4.79 0.57
N PRO A 70 -10.20 3.72 0.50
CA PRO A 70 -11.54 3.79 1.05
C PRO A 70 -11.45 4.01 2.56
N THR A 71 -12.33 4.86 3.09
CA THR A 71 -12.51 5.05 4.54
C THR A 71 -13.79 4.37 5.00
N ALA A 72 -13.93 4.11 6.31
CA ALA A 72 -15.13 3.48 6.87
C ALA A 72 -16.44 4.22 6.52
N LEU A 73 -16.39 5.54 6.29
CA LEU A 73 -17.54 6.33 5.81
C LEU A 73 -17.92 6.02 4.35
N ALA A 74 -16.96 5.61 3.53
CA ALA A 74 -17.21 5.17 2.16
C ALA A 74 -17.81 3.76 2.10
N GLU A 75 -17.45 2.87 3.04
CA GLU A 75 -17.98 1.51 3.12
C GLU A 75 -19.47 1.49 3.53
N GLN A 76 -19.90 2.37 4.44
CA GLN A 76 -21.32 2.48 4.83
C GLN A 76 -22.25 2.91 3.67
N ARG A 77 -21.74 3.60 2.65
CA ARG A 77 -22.55 4.01 1.48
C ARG A 77 -22.73 2.90 0.44
N LEU A 78 -21.89 1.86 0.46
CA LEU A 78 -21.94 0.76 -0.50
C LEU A 78 -22.90 -0.36 -0.07
N THR A 79 -23.16 -0.51 1.23
CA THR A 79 -24.10 -1.50 1.79
C THR A 79 -25.54 -1.00 1.92
N LEU A 80 -25.83 0.25 1.51
CA LEU A 80 -27.16 0.86 1.50
C LEU A 80 -27.85 0.84 0.12
N ARG A 81 -27.46 -0.07 -0.78
CA ARG A 81 -28.11 -0.26 -2.08
C ARG A 81 -28.77 -1.62 -2.19
#